data_AF-A0A0F9BUM7-F1
#
_entry.id   AF-A0A0F9BUM7-F1
#
_cell.length_a   1.000
_cell.length_b   1.000
_cell.length_c   1.000
_cell.angle_alpha   90.00
_cell.angle_beta   90.00
_cell.angle_gamma   90.00
#
_symmetry.space_group_name_H-M   'P 1'
#
loop_
_entity.id
_entity.type
_entity.pdbx_description
1 polymer ?
#
loop_
_entity_poly.entity_id
_entity_poly.type
_entity_poly.pdbx_seq_one_letter_code
_entity_poly.pdbx_strand_id
1 'polypeptide(L)' 'LIEVKYRIDNYDIFTFLKLAELYERTRKVYDQLLILTLEIKRLHLNYANKQGIKVIAGKVIE' A
#
# COMPACT_ATOMS: atom_id res chain seq x y z
N LEU A 1 8.40 4.82 1.22
CA LEU A 1 8.31 3.56 2.00
C LEU A 1 7.75 2.47 1.10
N ILE A 2 8.22 1.23 1.24
CA ILE A 2 7.79 0.10 0.41
C ILE A 2 7.28 -1.02 1.31
N GLU A 3 6.14 -1.62 0.97
CA GLU A 3 5.64 -2.87 1.56
C GLU A 3 5.52 -3.95 0.49
N VAL A 4 5.85 -5.18 0.86
CA VAL A 4 5.79 -6.36 -0.03
C VAL A 4 4.92 -7.41 0.62
N LYS A 5 3.85 -7.85 -0.04
CA LYS A 5 2.94 -8.89 0.45
C LYS A 5 2.50 -9.84 -0.66
N TYR A 6 2.02 -11.02 -0.29
CA TYR A 6 1.45 -11.98 -1.24
C TYR A 6 0.12 -11.46 -1.83
N ARG A 7 -0.80 -11.06 -0.97
CA ARG A 7 -2.08 -10.42 -1.28
C ARG A 7 -2.30 -9.28 -0.30
N ILE A 8 -3.02 -8.24 -0.72
CA ILE A 8 -3.40 -7.13 0.15
C ILE A 8 -4.90 -6.85 0.11
N ASP A 9 -5.41 -6.34 1.23
CA ASP A 9 -6.76 -5.81 1.37
C ASP A 9 -6.77 -4.38 1.96
N ASN A 10 -7.96 -3.86 2.29
CA ASN A 10 -8.09 -2.53 2.88
C ASN A 10 -7.45 -2.41 4.27
N TYR A 11 -7.41 -3.49 5.05
CA TYR A 11 -6.79 -3.49 6.37
C TYR A 11 -5.27 -3.38 6.25
N ASP A 12 -4.66 -4.10 5.32
CA ASP A 12 -3.24 -3.97 5.00
C ASP A 12 -2.90 -2.54 4.58
N ILE A 13 -3.68 -1.97 3.65
CA ILE A 13 -3.50 -0.59 3.16
C ILE A 13 -3.59 0.41 4.31
N PHE A 14 -4.58 0.28 5.19
CA PHE A 14 -4.74 1.13 6.36
C PHE A 14 -3.55 1.01 7.31
N THR A 15 -3.10 -0.22 7.58
CA THR A 15 -1.97 -0.49 8.46
C THR A 15 -0.69 0.13 7.89
N PHE A 16 -0.48 0.01 6.58
CA PHE A 16 0.67 0.59 5.91
C PHE A 16 0.69 2.12 6.01
N LEU A 17 -0.46 2.78 5.87
CA LEU A 17 -0.57 4.23 6.09
C LEU A 17 -0.21 4.63 7.52
N LYS A 18 -0.66 3.88 8.53
CA LYS A 18 -0.30 4.16 9.93
C LYS A 18 1.17 3.96 10.22
N LEU A 19 1.78 2.94 9.62
CA LEU A 19 3.23 2.75 9.70
C LEU A 19 3.99 3.88 9.01
N ALA A 20 3.49 4.36 7.86
CA ALA A 20 4.06 5.48 7.15
C ALA A 20 3.99 6.78 7.97
N GLU A 21 2.83 7.12 8.54
CA GLU A 21 2.65 8.27 9.45
C GLU A 21 3.63 8.22 10.63
N LEU A 22 3.81 7.05 11.24
CA LEU A 22 4.77 6.85 12.34
C LEU A 22 6.22 6.98 11.87
N TYR A 23 6.53 6.44 10.68
CA TYR A 23 7.87 6.50 10.09
C TYR A 23 8.29 7.95 9.83
N GLU A 24 7.42 8.80 9.28
CA GLU A 24 7.72 10.22 9.08
C GLU A 24 7.99 10.96 10.39
N ARG A 25 7.23 10.65 11.45
CA ARG A 25 7.40 11.31 12.76
C ARG A 25 8.69 10.92 13.47
N THR A 26 9.17 9.69 13.25
CA THR A 26 10.28 9.11 14.02
C THR A 26 11.59 9.05 13.23
N ARG A 27 11.53 9.17 11.90
CA ARG A 27 12.67 9.01 11.01
C ARG A 27 12.69 10.10 9.95
N LYS A 28 12.86 9.72 8.68
CA LYS A 28 13.00 10.61 7.53
C LYS A 28 11.70 10.62 6.73
N VAL A 29 11.36 11.78 6.18
CA VAL A 29 10.29 11.94 5.19
C VAL A 29 10.57 11.03 4.00
N TYR A 30 9.55 10.31 3.53
CA TYR A 30 9.62 9.51 2.32
C TYR A 30 9.02 10.27 1.14
N ASP A 31 9.48 9.98 -0.08
CA ASP A 31 8.96 10.65 -1.27
C ASP A 31 7.65 10.01 -1.78
N GLN A 32 7.51 8.69 -1.60
CA GLN A 32 6.37 7.93 -2.12
C GLN A 32 6.06 6.69 -1.28
N LEU A 33 4.78 6.29 -1.27
CA LEU A 33 4.31 5.00 -0.77
C LEU A 33 4.09 4.01 -1.92
N LEU A 34 4.66 2.82 -1.77
CA LEU A 34 4.59 1.75 -2.77
C LEU A 34 4.24 0.42 -2.11
N ILE A 35 3.28 -0.31 -2.69
CA ILE A 35 3.01 -1.70 -2.34
C ILE A 35 3.31 -2.60 -3.54
N LEU A 36 4.08 -3.66 -3.31
CA LEU A 36 4.31 -4.76 -4.24
C LEU A 36 3.49 -5.97 -3.80
N THR A 37 2.63 -6.49 -4.68
CA THR A 37 1.78 -7.64 -4.36
C THR A 37 1.68 -8.62 -5.52
N LEU A 38 1.51 -9.92 -5.25
CA LEU A 38 1.21 -10.88 -6.32
C LEU A 38 -0.23 -10.73 -6.78
N GLU A 39 -1.15 -10.49 -5.86
CA GLU A 39 -2.57 -10.37 -6.17
C GLU A 39 -3.26 -9.26 -5.37
N ILE A 40 -4.27 -8.63 -5.98
CA ILE A 40 -5.13 -7.65 -5.33
C ILE A 40 -6.52 -7.62 -5.96
N LYS A 41 -7.57 -7.42 -5.16
CA LYS A 41 -8.91 -7.11 -5.69
C LYS A 41 -8.98 -5.68 -6.21
N ARG A 42 -9.72 -5.47 -7.30
CA ARG A 42 -9.92 -4.15 -7.92
C ARG A 42 -10.49 -3.13 -6.93
N LEU A 43 -11.36 -3.57 -6.02
CA LEU A 43 -11.84 -2.73 -4.92
C LEU A 43 -10.69 -2.19 -4.05
N HIS A 44 -9.77 -3.06 -3.61
CA HIS A 44 -8.64 -2.70 -2.75
C HIS A 44 -7.59 -1.88 -3.51
N LEU A 45 -7.35 -2.19 -4.79
CA LEU A 45 -6.49 -1.40 -5.66
C LEU A 45 -7.00 0.05 -5.80
N ASN A 46 -8.30 0.20 -6.04
CA ASN A 46 -8.93 1.52 -6.13
C ASN A 46 -8.83 2.28 -4.80
N TYR A 47 -9.00 1.58 -3.68
CA TYR A 47 -8.81 2.16 -2.36
C TYR A 47 -7.37 2.63 -2.15
N ALA A 48 -6.37 1.79 -2.42
CA ALA A 48 -4.94 2.14 -2.30
C ALA A 48 -4.58 3.37 -3.14
N ASN A 49 -5.01 3.40 -4.41
CA ASN A 49 -4.75 4.51 -5.31
C ASN A 49 -5.38 5.82 -4.80
N LYS A 50 -6.60 5.76 -4.24
CA LYS A 50 -7.24 6.93 -3.62
C LYS A 50 -6.48 7.46 -2.40
N GLN A 51 -5.76 6.59 -1.69
CA GLN A 51 -4.90 6.98 -0.56
C GLN A 51 -3.50 7.45 -1.02
N GLY A 52 -3.26 7.59 -2.33
CA GLY A 52 -1.96 8.00 -2.86
C GLY A 52 -0.88 6.91 -2.83
N ILE A 53 -1.26 5.66 -2.58
CA ILE A 53 -0.32 4.53 -2.59
C ILE A 53 -0.23 3.98 -4.01
N LYS A 54 0.99 3.92 -4.55
CA LYS A 54 1.24 3.21 -5.81
C LYS A 54 1.23 1.71 -5.54
N VAL A 55 0.51 0.95 -6.35
CA VAL A 55 0.49 -0.52 -6.25
C VAL A 55 1.06 -1.13 -7.53
N ILE A 56 2.04 -2.02 -7.38
CA ILE A 56 2.53 -2.89 -8.44
C ILE A 56 2.02 -4.29 -8.12
N ALA A 57 1.08 -4.79 -8.92
CA ALA A 57 0.43 -6.08 -8.71
C ALA A 57 0.75 -7.06 -9.85
N GLY A 58 1.03 -8.32 -9.51
CA GLY A 58 1.17 -9.39 -10.50
C GLY A 58 -0.17 -9.73 -11.19
N LYS A 59 -1.27 -9.68 -10.43
CA LYS A 59 -2.63 -9.93 -10.92
C LYS A 59 -3.64 -9.05 -10.20
N VAL A 60 -4.56 -8.46 -10.96
CA VAL A 60 -5.74 -7.77 -10.42
C VAL A 60 -6.95 -8.67 -10.64
N ILE A 61 -7.61 -9.05 -9.54
CA ILE A 61 -8.86 -9.83 -9.55
C ILE A 61 -10.05 -8.92 -9.25
N GLU A 62 -11.27 -9.36 -9.55
CA GLU A 62 -12.52 -8.65 -9.21
C GLU A 62 -12.72 -8.55 -7.69
#